data_AF-A0A840ZP36-F1
#
_entry.id   AF-A0A840ZP36-F1
#
_cell.length_a   1.000
_cell.length_b   1.000
_cell.length_c   1.000
_cell.angle_alpha   90.00
_cell.angle_beta   90.00
_cell.angle_gamma   90.00
#
_symmetry.space_group_name_H-M   'P 1'
#
loop_
_entity.id
_entity.type
_entity.pdbx_description
1 polymer ?
#
loop_
_entity_poly.entity_id
_entity_poly.type
_entity_poly.pdbx_seq_one_letter_code
_entity_poly.pdbx_strand_id
1 'polypeptide(L)'
;MPKPINPDDRLIGQRIAAARSRKGLPQRETSVAFGWPPGVLSEVERGTRPLAASALVEIARFLGADAGYLLTGKAGSHVLSPREQRHIQNCRRLAPARFDALERIVDCPEARTC
;
A
#
# COMPACT_ATOMS: atom_id res chain seq x y z
N MET A 1 -11.01 7.83 32.11
CA MET A 1 -9.95 8.51 31.34
C MET A 1 -9.85 7.84 29.97
N PRO A 2 -9.83 8.58 28.85
CA PRO A 2 -9.61 7.96 27.54
C PRO A 2 -8.23 7.28 27.53
N LYS A 3 -8.16 6.07 26.98
CA LYS A 3 -6.89 5.34 26.85
C LYS A 3 -5.95 6.17 25.97
N PRO A 4 -4.70 6.41 26.40
CA PRO A 4 -3.74 7.12 25.55
C PRO A 4 -3.56 6.38 24.22
N ILE A 5 -3.59 7.15 23.14
CA ILE A 5 -3.41 6.62 21.78
C ILE A 5 -1.97 6.10 21.65
N ASN A 6 -1.82 4.86 21.22
CA ASN A 6 -0.51 4.34 20.86
C ASN A 6 -0.03 5.06 19.58
N PRO A 7 1.17 5.67 19.57
CA PRO A 7 1.69 6.33 18.37
C PRO A 7 1.74 5.39 17.15
N ASP A 8 2.00 4.09 17.35
CA ASP A 8 2.05 3.10 16.26
C ASP A 8 0.67 2.88 15.64
N ASP A 9 -0.39 2.77 16.45
CA ASP A 9 -1.77 2.62 15.96
C ASP A 9 -2.17 3.81 15.09
N ARG A 10 -1.74 5.02 15.47
CA ARG A 10 -1.97 6.24 14.68
C ARG A 10 -1.26 6.20 13.34
N LEU A 11 0.00 5.78 13.30
CA LEU A 11 0.77 5.66 12.06
C LEU A 11 0.21 4.57 11.13
N ILE A 12 -0.21 3.43 11.69
CA ILE A 12 -0.90 2.36 10.95
C ILE A 12 -2.20 2.89 10.34
N GLY A 13 -3.03 3.55 11.16
CA GLY A 13 -4.28 4.16 10.73
C GLY A 13 -4.11 5.15 9.57
N GLN A 14 -3.09 6.02 9.66
CA GLN A 14 -2.77 6.97 8.59
C GLN A 14 -2.39 6.27 7.27
N ARG A 15 -1.61 5.18 7.33
CA ARG A 15 -1.24 4.42 6.14
C ARG A 15 -2.45 3.72 5.51
N ILE A 16 -3.36 3.18 6.33
CA ILE A 16 -4.63 2.62 5.86
C ILE A 16 -5.47 3.70 5.17
N ALA A 17 -5.62 4.87 5.79
CA ALA A 17 -6.37 5.99 5.24
C ALA A 17 -5.79 6.46 3.89
N ALA A 18 -4.47 6.53 3.79
CA ALA A 18 -3.77 6.89 2.55
C ALA A 18 -3.97 5.83 1.45
N ALA A 19 -3.84 4.53 1.79
CA ALA A 19 -4.07 3.44 0.85
C ALA A 19 -5.51 3.40 0.34
N ARG A 20 -6.50 3.60 1.23
CA ARG A 20 -7.90 3.72 0.88
C ARG A 20 -8.15 4.91 -0.04
N SER A 21 -7.63 6.09 0.31
CA SER A 21 -7.84 7.33 -0.46
C SER A 21 -7.24 7.25 -1.86
N ARG A 22 -6.10 6.58 -2.05
CA ARG A 22 -5.52 6.32 -3.39
C ARG A 22 -6.43 5.50 -4.30
N LYS A 23 -7.31 4.67 -3.73
CA LYS A 23 -8.34 3.92 -4.48
C LYS A 23 -9.65 4.70 -4.66
N GLY A 24 -9.75 5.93 -4.17
CA GLY A 24 -10.99 6.72 -4.22
C GLY A 24 -12.12 6.15 -3.36
N LEU A 25 -11.84 5.24 -2.44
CA LEU A 25 -12.87 4.56 -1.65
C LEU A 25 -13.28 5.40 -0.44
N PRO A 26 -14.58 5.67 -0.20
CA PRO A 26 -15.01 6.31 1.04
C PRO A 26 -14.95 5.33 2.23
N GLN A 27 -14.78 5.87 3.44
CA GLN A 27 -14.72 5.05 4.67
C GLN A 27 -15.98 4.20 4.87
N ARG A 28 -17.16 4.72 4.50
CA ARG A 28 -18.44 4.02 4.63
C ARG A 28 -18.47 2.74 3.79
N GLU A 29 -18.11 2.82 2.52
CA GLU A 29 -18.10 1.65 1.62
C GLU A 29 -17.07 0.62 2.07
N THR A 30 -15.90 1.08 2.51
CA THR A 30 -14.86 0.20 3.06
C THR A 30 -15.38 -0.52 4.30
N SER A 31 -16.06 0.19 5.22
CA SER A 31 -16.62 -0.43 6.43
C SER A 31 -17.71 -1.46 6.10
N VAL A 32 -18.57 -1.19 5.11
CA VAL A 32 -19.57 -2.14 4.63
C VAL A 32 -18.92 -3.40 4.06
N ALA A 33 -17.82 -3.26 3.29
CA ALA A 33 -17.10 -4.40 2.73
C ALA A 33 -16.52 -5.35 3.82
N PHE A 34 -16.17 -4.82 4.99
CA PHE A 34 -15.69 -5.62 6.12
C PHE A 34 -16.79 -6.00 7.12
N GLY A 35 -18.05 -5.64 6.88
CA GLY A 35 -19.15 -5.84 7.84
C GLY A 35 -18.93 -5.09 9.16
N TRP A 36 -18.20 -3.98 9.13
CA TRP A 36 -17.88 -3.20 10.32
C TRP A 36 -18.96 -2.16 10.64
N PRO A 37 -19.25 -1.94 11.94
CA PRO A 37 -20.13 -0.85 12.34
C PRO A 37 -19.64 0.52 11.85
N PRO A 38 -20.57 1.48 11.63
CA PRO A 38 -20.20 2.84 11.27
C PRO A 38 -19.21 3.45 12.27
N GLY A 39 -18.20 4.15 11.76
CA GLY A 39 -17.20 4.82 12.60
C GLY A 39 -16.00 3.97 13.01
N VAL A 40 -16.09 2.63 12.98
CA VAL A 40 -14.96 1.74 13.35
C VAL A 40 -13.73 2.01 12.50
N LEU A 41 -13.90 2.11 11.18
CA LEU A 41 -12.78 2.44 10.29
C LEU A 41 -12.21 3.85 10.58
N SER A 42 -13.06 4.81 10.94
CA SER A 42 -12.61 6.16 11.32
C SER A 42 -11.81 6.16 12.63
N GLU A 43 -12.19 5.34 13.60
CA GLU A 43 -11.42 5.13 14.83
C GLU A 43 -10.07 4.47 14.56
N VAL A 44 -10.05 3.46 13.68
CA VAL A 44 -8.82 2.78 13.24
C VAL A 44 -7.91 3.77 12.50
N GLU A 45 -8.42 4.53 11.54
CA GLU A 45 -7.64 5.50 10.75
C GLU A 45 -7.08 6.65 11.62
N ARG A 46 -7.75 6.99 12.72
CA ARG A 46 -7.25 7.96 13.72
C ARG A 46 -6.32 7.34 14.76
N GLY A 47 -6.18 6.02 14.80
CA GLY A 47 -5.42 5.27 15.81
C GLY A 47 -6.09 5.22 17.19
N THR A 48 -7.34 5.66 17.32
CA THR A 48 -8.07 5.61 18.60
C THR A 48 -8.59 4.20 18.91
N ARG A 49 -8.58 3.31 17.91
CA ARG A 49 -8.92 1.90 18.05
C ARG A 49 -7.77 1.04 17.50
N PRO A 50 -7.20 0.15 18.31
CA PRO A 50 -6.19 -0.79 17.83
C PRO A 50 -6.80 -1.78 16.83
N LEU A 51 -5.98 -2.23 15.90
CA LEU A 51 -6.38 -3.18 14.86
C LEU A 51 -5.74 -4.54 15.10
N ALA A 52 -6.54 -5.60 15.04
CA ALA A 52 -6.01 -6.96 15.10
C ALA A 52 -5.16 -7.27 13.85
N ALA A 53 -4.11 -8.08 13.99
CA ALA A 53 -3.25 -8.45 12.88
C ALA A 53 -4.01 -9.13 11.72
N SER A 54 -5.00 -9.97 12.03
CA SER A 54 -5.89 -10.58 11.02
C SER A 54 -6.65 -9.54 10.20
N ALA A 55 -7.25 -8.55 10.88
CA ALA A 55 -7.97 -7.46 10.24
C ALA A 55 -7.04 -6.57 9.39
N LEU A 56 -5.79 -6.35 9.82
CA LEU A 56 -4.79 -5.64 9.02
C LEU A 56 -4.50 -6.39 7.71
N VAL A 57 -4.36 -7.71 7.74
CA VAL A 57 -4.13 -8.53 6.55
C VAL A 57 -5.33 -8.50 5.60
N GLU A 58 -6.56 -8.53 6.14
CA GLU A 58 -7.78 -8.40 5.33
C GLU A 58 -7.87 -7.04 4.65
N ILE A 59 -7.60 -5.95 5.40
CA ILE A 59 -7.51 -4.60 4.84
C ILE A 59 -6.44 -4.52 3.76
N ALA A 60 -5.25 -5.06 4.00
CA ALA A 60 -4.15 -5.04 3.05
C ALA A 60 -4.56 -5.70 1.72
N ARG A 61 -5.18 -6.88 1.76
CA ARG A 61 -5.67 -7.59 0.57
C ARG A 61 -6.72 -6.79 -0.18
N PHE A 62 -7.73 -6.27 0.53
CA PHE A 62 -8.80 -5.46 -0.06
C PHE A 62 -8.25 -4.17 -0.71
N LEU A 63 -7.32 -3.50 -0.04
CA LEU A 63 -6.67 -2.30 -0.53
C LEU A 63 -5.56 -2.57 -1.55
N GLY A 64 -5.23 -3.83 -1.85
CA GLY A 64 -4.12 -4.17 -2.74
C GLY A 64 -2.78 -3.61 -2.25
N ALA A 65 -2.61 -3.54 -0.93
CA ALA A 65 -1.41 -3.02 -0.27
C ALA A 65 -0.63 -4.16 0.41
N ASP A 66 0.67 -3.95 0.63
CA ASP A 66 1.47 -4.85 1.44
C ASP A 66 1.15 -4.67 2.93
N ALA A 67 0.84 -5.77 3.62
CA ALA A 67 0.50 -5.74 5.04
C ALA A 67 1.71 -5.31 5.90
N GLY A 68 2.93 -5.69 5.49
CA GLY A 68 4.16 -5.27 6.15
C GLY A 68 4.37 -3.76 6.07
N TYR A 69 4.08 -3.16 4.91
CA TYR A 69 4.08 -1.72 4.71
C TYR A 69 3.01 -1.02 5.56
N LEU A 70 1.77 -1.52 5.60
CA LEU A 70 0.74 -0.93 6.45
C LEU A 70 1.13 -0.99 7.94
N LEU A 71 1.76 -2.09 8.37
CA LEU A 71 2.20 -2.27 9.75
C LEU A 71 3.38 -1.38 10.12
N THR A 72 4.41 -1.34 9.28
CA THR A 72 5.74 -0.80 9.64
C THR A 72 6.10 0.51 8.93
N GLY A 73 5.38 0.87 7.87
CA GLY A 73 5.74 1.96 6.96
C GLY A 73 6.94 1.69 6.06
N LYS A 74 7.59 0.53 6.19
CA LYS A 74 8.69 0.11 5.32
C LYS A 74 8.09 -0.67 4.17
N ALA A 75 8.40 -0.27 2.93
CA ALA A 75 8.06 -1.09 1.78
C ALA A 75 8.64 -2.47 2.03
N GLY A 76 7.81 -3.51 1.91
CA GLY A 76 8.28 -4.89 2.01
C GLY A 76 9.53 -5.02 1.16
N SER A 77 10.58 -5.63 1.73
CA SER A 77 11.73 -6.08 0.95
C SER A 77 11.19 -7.17 0.04
N HIS A 78 10.55 -6.81 -1.08
CA HIS A 78 10.19 -7.78 -2.09
C HIS A 78 11.50 -8.47 -2.45
N VAL A 79 11.62 -9.73 -2.06
CA VAL A 79 12.72 -10.57 -2.50
C VAL A 79 12.50 -10.67 -4.00
N LEU A 80 13.26 -9.86 -4.73
CA LEU A 80 13.19 -9.81 -6.18
C LEU A 80 13.41 -11.24 -6.68
N SER A 81 12.52 -11.70 -7.56
CA SER A 81 12.76 -12.95 -8.25
C SER A 81 14.12 -12.89 -8.96
N PRO A 82 14.78 -14.02 -9.20
CA PRO A 82 16.02 -14.06 -9.98
C PRO A 82 15.89 -13.37 -11.35
N ARG A 83 14.67 -13.33 -11.92
CA ARG A 83 14.36 -12.62 -13.16
C ARG A 83 14.37 -11.11 -12.97
N GLU A 84 13.67 -10.58 -11.97
CA GLU A 84 13.66 -9.15 -11.66
C GLU A 84 15.06 -8.64 -11.30
N GLN A 85 15.81 -9.42 -10.50
CA GLN A 85 17.17 -9.06 -10.12
C GLN A 85 18.10 -8.97 -11.34
N ARG A 86 17.92 -9.88 -12.32
CA ARG A 86 18.62 -9.84 -13.61
C ARG A 86 18.24 -8.62 -14.44
N HIS A 87 16.95 -8.23 -14.46
CA HIS A 87 16.51 -7.03 -15.15
C HIS A 87 17.16 -5.76 -14.57
N ILE A 88 17.21 -5.64 -13.24
CA ILE A 88 17.89 -4.51 -12.58
C ILE A 88 19.39 -4.48 -12.93
N GLN A 89 20.07 -5.63 -12.88
CA GLN A 89 21.48 -5.72 -13.27
C GLN A 89 21.71 -5.31 -14.72
N ASN A 90 20.83 -5.73 -15.63
CA ASN A 90 20.90 -5.33 -17.03
C ASN A 90 20.70 -3.83 -17.20
N CYS A 91 19.73 -3.24 -16.49
CA CYS A 91 19.50 -1.79 -16.52
C CYS A 91 20.75 -1.01 -16.13
N ARG A 92 21.47 -1.41 -15.07
CA ARG A 92 22.72 -0.74 -14.65
C ARG A 92 23.82 -0.68 -15.73
N ARG A 93 23.73 -1.54 -16.75
CA ARG A 93 24.70 -1.60 -17.86
C ARG A 93 24.23 -0.85 -19.10
N LEU A 94 23.02 -0.28 -19.07
CA LEU A 94 22.50 0.50 -20.19
C LEU A 94 23.16 1.88 -20.24
N ALA A 95 23.40 2.37 -21.46
CA ALA A 95 23.77 3.76 -21.68
C ALA A 95 22.58 4.69 -21.37
N PRO A 96 22.81 5.94 -20.93
CA PRO A 96 21.76 6.91 -20.59
C PRO A 96 20.63 6.99 -21.63
N ALA A 97 20.96 7.07 -22.92
CA ALA A 97 19.97 7.16 -24.01
C ALA A 97 18.99 5.97 -24.11
N ARG A 98 19.31 4.82 -23.50
CA ARG A 98 18.42 3.65 -23.45
C ARG A 98 17.45 3.71 -22.27
N PHE A 99 17.77 4.46 -21.21
CA PHE A 99 16.84 4.72 -20.13
C PHE A 99 15.69 5.60 -20.63
N ASP A 100 15.97 6.63 -21.43
CA ASP A 100 14.93 7.47 -22.03
C ASP A 100 13.95 6.66 -22.89
N ALA A 101 14.44 5.61 -23.56
CA ALA A 101 13.58 4.68 -24.30
C ALA A 101 12.76 3.77 -23.38
N LEU A 102 13.37 3.27 -22.30
CA LEU A 102 12.70 2.45 -21.32
C LEU A 102 11.60 3.23 -20.59
N GLU A 103 11.87 4.46 -20.18
CA GLU A 103 10.91 5.36 -19.53
C GLU A 103 9.70 5.60 -20.45
N ARG A 104 9.93 5.92 -21.74
CA ARG A 104 8.84 6.05 -22.72
C ARG A 104 7.99 4.80 -22.86
N ILE A 105 8.57 3.61 -22.76
CA ILE A 105 7.84 2.33 -22.85
C ILE A 105 7.04 2.08 -21.58
N VAL A 106 7.63 2.34 -20.40
CA VAL A 106 6.98 2.13 -19.10
C VAL A 106 5.82 3.10 -18.89
N ASP A 107 6.00 4.36 -19.29
CA ASP A 107 5.00 5.41 -19.17
C ASP A 107 3.98 5.38 -20.31
N CYS A 108 4.11 4.46 -21.27
CA CYS A 108 3.16 4.32 -22.36
C CYS A 108 1.84 3.74 -21.83
N PRO A 109 0.72 4.51 -21.86
CA PRO A 109 -0.54 4.13 -21.21
C PRO A 109 -1.26 2.97 -21.91
N GLU A 110 -0.87 2.65 -23.15
CA GLU A 110 -1.47 1.58 -23.92
C GLU A 110 -0.39 0.58 -24.31
N ALA A 111 -0.48 -0.64 -23.76
CA ALA A 111 0.33 -1.78 -24.16
C ALA A 111 -0.06 -2.27 -25.57
N ARG A 112 0.09 -1.41 -26.59
CA ARG A 112 -0.08 -1.74 -28.01
C ARG A 112 1.22 -1.40 -28.73
N THR A 113 2.02 -2.45 -28.94
CA THR A 113 2.99 -2.64 -30.01
C THR A 113 3.66 -1.36 -30.53
N CYS A 114 4.80 -1.01 -29.94
CA CYS A 114 5.89 -0.36 -30.66
C CYS A 114 6.97 -1.40 -30.94
#